data_AF-F2L6Y8-F1
#
_entry.id   AF-F2L6Y8-F1
#
_cell.length_a   1.000
_cell.length_b   1.000
_cell.length_c   1.000
_cell.angle_alpha   90.00
_cell.angle_beta   90.00
_cell.angle_gamma   90.00
#
_symmetry.space_group_name_H-M   'P 1'
#
loop_
_entity.id
_entity.type
_entity.pdbx_description
1 polymer ?
#
loop_
_entity_poly.entity_id
_entity_poly.type
_entity_poly.pdbx_seq_one_letter_code
_entity_poly.pdbx_strand_id
1 'polypeptide(L)'
;MAISQDDMRQLLHRAEAHALMPDHFPVPVRVDGAWWHVPAAAPADGDFEPAAPAAAAEFDRLDAKLTTAHARGAATDMDNPR
;
A
#
# COMPACT_ATOMS: atom_id res chain seq x y z
N MET A 1 -14.79 -0.38 11.17
CA MET A 1 -14.78 -1.85 11.30
C MET A 1 -13.35 -2.27 11.60
N ALA A 2 -13.15 -3.24 12.49
CA ALA A 2 -11.81 -3.79 12.75
C ALA A 2 -11.66 -5.07 11.92
N ILE A 3 -10.66 -5.10 11.03
CA ILE A 3 -10.30 -6.27 10.22
C ILE A 3 -9.37 -7.15 11.08
N SER A 4 -9.60 -8.45 11.09
CA SER A 4 -8.74 -9.41 11.79
C SER A 4 -7.43 -9.65 11.03
N GLN A 5 -6.37 -10.06 11.72
CA GLN A 5 -5.07 -10.35 11.10
C GLN A 5 -5.14 -11.41 9.99
N ASP A 6 -5.88 -12.49 10.23
CA ASP A 6 -6.07 -13.56 9.24
C ASP A 6 -6.82 -13.05 7.99
N ASP A 7 -7.83 -12.21 8.21
CA ASP A 7 -8.63 -11.61 7.14
C ASP A 7 -7.78 -10.67 6.27
N MET A 8 -6.95 -9.83 6.89
CA MET A 8 -5.97 -8.99 6.19
C MET A 8 -5.00 -9.80 5.33
N ARG A 9 -4.48 -10.91 5.87
CA ARG A 9 -3.58 -11.83 5.14
C ARG A 9 -4.30 -12.48 3.95
N GLN A 10 -5.57 -12.88 4.13
CA GLN A 10 -6.40 -13.41 3.05
C GLN A 10 -6.66 -12.36 1.96
N LEU A 11 -6.94 -11.12 2.32
CA LEU A 11 -7.16 -10.03 1.37
C LEU A 11 -5.90 -9.73 0.54
N LEU A 12 -4.72 -9.72 1.18
CA LEU A 12 -3.44 -9.61 0.47
C LEU A 12 -3.19 -10.81 -0.45
N HIS A 13 -3.48 -12.02 0.02
CA HIS A 13 -3.32 -13.25 -0.77
C HIS A 13 -4.24 -13.27 -1.99
N ARG A 14 -5.46 -12.73 -1.85
CA ARG A 14 -6.46 -12.61 -2.94
C ARG A 14 -6.24 -11.40 -3.83
N ALA A 15 -5.22 -10.59 -3.57
CA ALA A 15 -4.95 -9.30 -4.22
C ALA A 15 -6.12 -8.29 -4.10
N GLU A 16 -7.00 -8.47 -3.11
CA GLU A 16 -8.07 -7.53 -2.76
C GLU A 16 -7.53 -6.38 -1.89
N ALA A 17 -6.38 -6.59 -1.25
CA ALA A 17 -5.56 -5.55 -0.62
C ALA A 17 -4.26 -5.36 -1.42
N HIS A 18 -3.81 -4.11 -1.56
CA HIS A 18 -2.58 -3.80 -2.29
C HIS A 18 -1.54 -3.17 -1.36
N ALA A 19 -0.37 -3.80 -1.28
CA ALA A 19 0.80 -3.23 -0.64
C ALA A 19 1.46 -2.22 -1.59
N LEU A 20 1.54 -0.96 -1.18
CA LEU A 20 2.01 0.10 -2.06
C LEU A 20 3.52 0.03 -2.30
N MET A 21 4.26 -0.31 -1.25
CA MET A 21 5.73 -0.36 -1.23
C MET A 21 6.17 -1.48 -0.29
N PRO A 22 6.27 -2.73 -0.78
CA PRO A 22 6.61 -3.88 0.06
C PRO A 22 8.00 -3.77 0.69
N ASP A 23 8.91 -3.02 0.07
CA ASP A 23 10.27 -2.76 0.58
C ASP A 23 10.37 -1.54 1.50
N HIS A 24 9.29 -0.79 1.69
CA HIS A 24 9.26 0.39 2.55
C HIS A 24 8.69 0.04 3.92
N PHE A 25 9.42 0.32 5.00
CA PHE A 25 8.97 0.05 6.36
C PHE A 25 8.52 1.33 7.08
N PRO A 26 7.32 1.37 7.68
CA PRO A 26 6.30 0.32 7.68
C PRO A 26 5.63 0.15 6.30
N VAL A 27 5.19 -1.07 5.97
CA VAL A 27 4.60 -1.40 4.66
C VAL A 27 3.16 -0.89 4.61
N PRO A 28 2.82 0.10 3.77
CA PRO A 28 1.46 0.63 3.67
C PRO A 28 0.57 -0.29 2.83
N VAL A 29 -0.60 -0.63 3.37
CA VAL A 29 -1.62 -1.47 2.74
C VAL A 29 -2.96 -0.73 2.74
N ARG A 30 -3.62 -0.68 1.59
CA ARG A 30 -4.96 -0.09 1.47
C ARG A 30 -6.02 -1.19 1.39
N VAL A 31 -7.02 -1.11 2.27
CA VAL A 31 -8.15 -2.07 2.32
C VAL A 31 -9.45 -1.30 2.55
N ASP A 32 -10.46 -1.51 1.70
CA ASP A 32 -11.78 -0.84 1.81
C ASP A 32 -11.71 0.68 2.05
N GLY A 33 -10.71 1.33 1.44
CA GLY A 33 -10.50 2.78 1.56
C GLY A 33 -9.82 3.24 2.87
N ALA A 34 -9.49 2.32 3.77
CA ALA A 34 -8.71 2.59 4.98
C ALA A 34 -7.24 2.17 4.83
N TRP A 35 -6.34 2.92 5.47
CA TRP A 35 -4.90 2.62 5.49
C TRP A 35 -4.53 1.76 6.69
N TRP A 36 -3.72 0.74 6.43
CA TRP A 36 -3.14 -0.19 7.38
C TRP A 36 -1.64 -0.29 7.15
N HIS A 37 -0.89 -0.73 8.16
CA HIS A 37 0.54 -0.94 8.01
C HIS A 37 1.09 -2.04 8.92
N VAL A 38 2.23 -2.62 8.51
CA VAL A 38 3.02 -3.52 9.36
C VAL A 38 4.12 -2.71 10.06
N PRO A 39 4.14 -2.59 11.39
CA PRO A 39 5.16 -1.84 12.11
C PRO A 39 6.56 -2.47 11.93
N ALA A 40 7.58 -1.62 11.80
CA ALA A 40 8.96 -2.03 11.54
C ALA A 40 9.57 -2.94 12.63
N ALA A 41 8.98 -2.97 13.83
CA ALA A 41 9.42 -3.82 14.93
C ALA A 41 9.17 -5.32 14.70
N ALA A 42 8.37 -5.70 13.69
CA ALA A 42 8.08 -7.10 13.35
C ALA A 42 8.09 -7.32 11.82
N PRO A 43 9.27 -7.39 11.19
CA PRO A 43 9.45 -7.25 9.74
C PRO A 43 9.06 -8.48 8.88
N ALA A 44 8.38 -9.48 9.42
CA ALA A 44 7.96 -10.67 8.64
C ALA A 44 6.59 -11.25 9.04
N ASP A 45 6.20 -11.10 10.30
CA ASP A 45 4.94 -11.60 10.86
C ASP A 45 4.22 -10.56 11.74
N GLY A 46 4.61 -9.29 11.62
CA GLY A 46 4.00 -8.22 12.39
C GLY A 46 2.51 -8.12 12.16
N ASP A 47 1.77 -7.91 13.24
CA ASP A 47 0.36 -7.62 13.19
C ASP A 47 0.11 -6.35 12.37
N PHE A 48 -0.81 -6.42 11.41
CA PHE A 48 -1.29 -5.27 10.69
C PHE A 48 -2.07 -4.36 11.62
N GLU A 49 -1.69 -3.09 11.69
CA GLU A 49 -2.37 -2.11 12.50
C GLU A 49 -2.97 -1.01 11.61
N PRO A 50 -4.13 -0.43 12.01
CA PRO A 50 -4.70 0.71 11.30
C PRO A 50 -3.74 1.89 11.40
N ALA A 51 -3.47 2.53 10.26
CA ALA A 51 -2.58 3.67 10.21
C ALA A 51 -3.17 4.84 10.99
N ALA A 52 -2.34 5.44 11.85
CA ALA A 52 -2.70 6.71 12.49
C ALA A 52 -2.97 7.77 11.41
N PRO A 53 -3.82 8.80 11.69
CA PRO A 53 -4.22 9.78 10.68
C PRO A 53 -3.04 10.49 9.99
N ALA A 54 -1.96 10.73 10.72
CA ALA A 54 -0.74 11.33 10.18
C ALA A 54 -0.02 10.39 9.18
N ALA A 55 0.05 9.09 9.48
CA ALA A 55 0.63 8.09 8.60
C ALA A 55 -0.28 7.85 7.37
N ALA A 56 -1.59 7.76 7.57
CA ALA A 56 -2.57 7.66 6.48
C ALA A 56 -2.42 8.82 5.47
N ALA A 57 -2.30 10.06 5.94
CA ALA A 57 -2.09 11.22 5.08
C ALA A 57 -0.75 11.17 4.31
N GLU A 58 0.29 10.56 4.88
CA GLU A 58 1.55 10.33 4.18
C GLU A 58 1.41 9.23 3.12
N PHE A 59 0.70 8.14 3.43
CA PHE A 59 0.43 7.06 2.50
C PHE A 59 -0.42 7.50 1.30
N ASP A 60 -1.43 8.36 1.51
CA ASP A 60 -2.17 8.99 0.41
C ASP A 60 -1.28 9.84 -0.50
N ARG A 61 -0.32 10.59 0.08
CA ARG A 61 0.65 11.36 -0.72
C ARG A 61 1.56 10.43 -1.54
N LEU A 62 1.96 9.30 -0.98
CA LEU A 62 2.79 8.30 -1.66
C LEU A 62 2.01 7.62 -2.79
N ASP A 63 0.76 7.24 -2.56
CA ASP A 63 -0.15 6.67 -3.55
C ASP A 63 -0.37 7.61 -4.74
N ALA A 64 -0.63 8.89 -4.47
CA ALA A 64 -0.76 9.90 -5.52
C ALA A 64 0.55 10.07 -6.34
N LYS A 65 1.71 10.05 -5.68
CA LYS A 65 3.02 10.14 -6.35
C LYS A 65 3.28 8.93 -7.24
N LEU A 66 3.03 7.72 -6.73
CA LEU A 66 3.22 6.47 -7.48
C LEU A 66 2.25 6.39 -8.66
N THR A 67 0.97 6.74 -8.47
CA THR A 67 -0.02 6.81 -9.54
C THR A 67 0.43 7.79 -10.64
N THR A 68 0.92 8.98 -10.25
CA THR A 68 1.44 9.97 -11.20
C THR A 68 2.69 9.47 -11.94
N ALA A 69 3.62 8.84 -11.21
CA ALA A 69 4.83 8.27 -11.80
C ALA A 69 4.52 7.13 -12.78
N HIS A 70 3.56 6.27 -12.43
CA HIS A 70 3.09 5.19 -13.30
C HIS A 70 2.43 5.75 -14.56
N ALA A 71 1.52 6.73 -14.42
CA ALA A 71 0.87 7.37 -15.55
C ALA A 71 1.89 8.04 -16.50
N ARG A 72 2.93 8.66 -15.94
CA ARG A 72 4.02 9.25 -16.74
C ARG A 72 4.87 8.19 -17.44
N GLY A 73 5.17 7.08 -16.78
CA GLY A 73 5.88 5.95 -17.39
C GLY A 73 5.11 5.35 -18.56
N ALA A 74 3.80 5.13 -18.40
CA ALA A 74 2.92 4.62 -19.44
C ALA A 74 2.78 5.59 -20.64
N ALA A 75 2.74 6.90 -20.38
CA ALA A 75 2.73 7.90 -21.44
C ALA A 75 4.07 7.99 -22.21
N THR A 76 5.20 7.70 -21.54
CA THR A 76 6.53 7.69 -22.17
C THR A 76 6.74 6.43 -23.04
N ASP A 77 6.15 5.30 -22.67
CA ASP A 77 6.18 4.07 -23.48
C ASP A 77 5.36 4.20 -24.78
N MET A 78 4.23 4.91 -24.75
CA MET A 78 3.41 5.18 -25.94
C MET A 78 4.01 6.22 -26.90
N ASP A 79 4.94 7.07 -26.46
CA ASP A 79 5.56 8.13 -27.29
C ASP A 79 6.85 7.65 -28.01
N ASN A 80 7.22 6.37 -27.90
CA ASN A 80 8.34 5.79 -28.66
C ASN A 80 7.85 4.88 -29.80
N PRO A 81 7.40 5.45 -30.94
CA PRO A 81 7.16 4.66 -32.14
C PRO A 81 8.52 4.24 -32.72
N ARG A 82 8.74 2.93 -32.78
CA ARG A 82 9.81 2.32 -33.59
C ARG A 82 9.67 2.67 -35.07
#